data_AF-A0A352KFU1-F1
#
_entry.id   AF-A0A352KFU1-F1
#
_cell.length_a   1.000
_cell.length_b   1.000
_cell.length_c   1.000
_cell.angle_alpha   90.00
_cell.angle_beta   90.00
_cell.angle_gamma   90.00
#
_symmetry.space_group_name_H-M   'P 1'
#
loop_
_entity.id
_entity.type
_entity.pdbx_description
1 polymer ?
#
loop_
_entity_poly.entity_id
_entity_poly.type
_entity_poly.pdbx_seq_one_letter_code
_entity_poly.pdbx_strand_id
1 'polypeptide(L)'
;MTAEQILIVAIMGMTLGFFIWGRLRYDIVAALALFACAVGDLVPTDQVFAGFGHPAVITVAAVLILSAALRNSGVVDLIAARIRRFTTNQFLHIISLMLVVTVASAFMNNVGALALMLPVALVSAAEQQRSPAILLMPLAFGSILGGMTTMIGTPPNVIIASYRQSVSGAPFGMFDFSPVGLAVAIGGLIFVAVIGWRLIPRARRTANVPSQLFETDDYLTETRVPEDSGLIGKTVQEVEAFRDGNVEIVGRARGASGAIFLPQNHVIEAGDVIILRADTDALKKLIEEHDIDLVTESGGTAKLLTSETNTLVEALVPHKSWLVGREVAALSRRVGERGAVIALSRRGAPLRERLRRQRFQVGDILLLQMRQDLMADTLLDLELLPLAHRDINLASSHRIGLAGLIFGGALAAGIAGLVSLPVAFIGAIIA
;
A
#
# COMPACT_ATOMS: atom_id res chain seq x y z
N MET A 1 25.36 43.38 20.28
CA MET A 1 24.13 42.89 19.63
C MET A 1 22.99 43.79 20.06
N THR A 2 22.11 44.19 19.14
CA THR A 2 20.90 44.96 19.49
C THR A 2 19.90 44.07 20.22
N ALA A 3 18.94 44.67 20.94
CA ALA A 3 17.89 43.92 21.64
C ALA A 3 17.09 43.02 20.66
N GLU A 4 16.80 43.53 19.47
CA GLU A 4 16.16 42.79 18.37
C GLU A 4 16.99 41.57 17.93
N GLN A 5 18.30 41.73 17.74
CA GLN A 5 19.18 40.64 17.36
C GLN A 5 19.24 39.54 18.43
N ILE A 6 19.25 39.93 19.71
CA ILE A 6 19.23 38.97 20.83
C ILE A 6 17.91 38.19 20.82
N LEU A 7 16.78 38.89 20.61
CA LEU A 7 15.46 38.26 20.56
C LEU A 7 15.34 37.28 19.38
N ILE A 8 15.80 37.65 18.19
CA ILE A 8 15.82 36.77 17.01
C ILE A 8 16.66 35.52 17.27
N VAL A 9 17.88 35.68 17.81
CA VAL A 9 18.77 34.55 18.12
C VAL A 9 18.15 33.64 19.18
N ALA A 10 17.50 34.21 20.19
CA ALA A 10 16.79 33.44 21.21
C ALA A 10 15.62 32.64 20.60
N ILE A 11 14.81 33.25 19.73
CA ILE A 11 13.72 32.58 19.03
C ILE A 11 14.26 31.43 18.16
N MET A 12 15.32 31.67 17.39
CA MET A 12 15.96 30.62 16.58
C MET A 12 16.51 29.47 17.44
N GLY A 13 17.18 29.79 18.55
CA GLY A 13 17.71 28.79 19.49
C GLY A 13 16.60 27.96 20.13
N MET A 14 15.50 28.58 20.57
CA MET A 14 14.32 27.88 21.09
C MET A 14 13.65 27.01 20.02
N THR A 15 13.52 27.50 18.80
CA THR A 15 12.96 26.74 17.66
C THR A 15 13.78 25.48 17.41
N LEU A 16 15.11 25.60 17.35
CA LEU A 16 16.01 24.46 17.20
C LEU A 16 15.91 23.49 18.39
N GLY A 17 15.84 24.01 19.61
CA GLY A 17 15.63 23.21 20.82
C GLY A 17 14.34 22.39 20.76
N PHE A 18 13.22 22.99 20.31
CA PHE A 18 11.96 22.28 20.14
C PHE A 18 12.01 21.23 19.02
N PHE A 19 12.71 21.51 17.91
CA PHE A 19 12.92 20.50 16.86
C PHE A 19 13.71 19.30 17.35
N ILE A 20 14.75 19.51 18.16
CA ILE A 20 15.54 18.42 18.77
C ILE A 20 14.68 17.66 19.80
N TRP A 21 13.85 18.37 20.56
CA TRP A 21 12.98 17.77 21.58
C TRP A 21 11.87 16.89 20.99
N GLY A 22 11.39 17.19 19.79
CA GLY A 22 10.55 16.29 18.98
C GLY A 22 9.14 15.98 19.53
N ARG A 23 8.69 16.63 20.62
CA ARG A 23 7.33 16.41 21.17
C ARG A 23 6.23 17.24 20.52
N LEU A 24 6.58 18.42 20.01
CA LEU A 24 5.65 19.28 19.28
C LEU A 24 5.81 19.02 17.79
N ARG A 25 4.70 19.02 17.06
CA ARG A 25 4.75 18.93 15.59
C ARG A 25 5.53 20.12 15.03
N TYR A 26 6.31 19.88 13.98
CA TYR A 26 7.23 20.88 13.40
C TYR A 26 6.51 22.13 12.89
N ASP A 27 5.28 21.98 12.38
CA ASP A 27 4.42 23.08 11.93
C ASP A 27 3.98 23.98 13.09
N ILE A 28 3.65 23.41 14.24
CA ILE A 28 3.30 24.16 15.45
C ILE A 28 4.52 24.96 15.94
N VAL A 29 5.71 24.33 15.96
CA VAL A 29 6.95 25.00 16.38
C VAL A 29 7.27 26.18 15.45
N ALA A 30 7.12 26.01 14.13
CA ALA A 30 7.30 27.08 13.16
C ALA A 30 6.27 28.22 13.33
N ALA A 31 5.01 27.88 13.59
CA ALA A 31 3.96 28.87 13.84
C ALA A 31 4.19 29.66 15.14
N LEU A 32 4.70 29.02 16.20
CA LEU A 32 5.09 29.70 17.44
C LEU A 32 6.26 30.66 17.21
N ALA A 33 7.25 30.26 16.41
CA ALA A 33 8.36 31.14 16.04
C ALA A 33 7.88 32.36 15.25
N LEU A 34 6.99 32.16 14.27
CA LEU A 34 6.36 33.24 13.52
C LEU A 34 5.59 34.20 14.44
N PHE A 35 4.78 33.65 15.34
CA PHE A 35 4.01 34.42 16.33
C PHE A 35 4.93 35.23 17.25
N ALA A 36 6.01 34.63 17.75
CA ALA A 36 7.00 35.31 18.59
C ALA A 36 7.70 36.46 17.83
N CYS A 37 8.03 36.27 16.55
CA CYS A 37 8.59 37.33 15.71
C CYS A 37 7.61 38.48 15.48
N ALA A 38 6.32 38.18 15.26
CA ALA A 38 5.30 39.20 15.04
C ALA A 38 4.99 40.00 16.31
N VAL A 39 4.85 39.32 17.46
CA VAL A 39 4.60 39.99 18.76
C VAL A 39 5.82 40.76 19.23
N GLY A 40 7.02 40.29 18.92
CA GLY A 40 8.28 40.97 19.23
C GLY A 40 8.57 42.18 18.35
N ASP A 41 7.68 42.55 17.41
CA ASP A 41 7.85 43.61 16.41
C ASP A 41 9.18 43.48 15.63
N LEU A 42 9.64 42.24 15.43
CA LEU A 42 10.90 41.93 14.77
C LEU A 42 10.79 41.94 13.24
N VAL A 43 9.56 41.85 12.72
CA VAL A 43 9.25 41.82 11.30
C VAL A 43 8.05 42.74 11.07
N PRO A 44 8.06 43.60 10.05
CA PRO A 44 6.92 44.44 9.70
C PRO A 44 5.63 43.62 9.55
N THR A 45 4.54 44.08 10.16
CA THR A 45 3.25 43.34 10.23
C THR A 45 2.71 42.93 8.85
N ASP A 46 2.94 43.75 7.82
CA ASP A 46 2.57 43.50 6.42
C ASP A 46 3.41 42.41 5.75
N GLN A 47 4.60 42.13 6.29
CA GLN A 47 5.56 41.16 5.74
C GLN A 47 5.64 39.85 6.52
N VAL A 48 4.97 39.74 7.69
CA VAL A 48 4.96 38.52 8.53
C VAL A 48 4.61 37.27 7.71
N PHE A 49 3.65 37.37 6.79
CA PHE A 49 3.20 36.24 5.97
C PHE A 49 3.86 36.16 4.58
N ALA A 50 4.82 37.04 4.25
CA ALA A 50 5.44 37.09 2.93
C ALA A 50 6.13 35.76 2.54
N GLY A 51 6.61 35.00 3.53
CA GLY A 51 7.23 33.69 3.32
C GLY A 51 6.31 32.62 2.70
N PHE A 52 4.99 32.73 2.85
CA PHE A 52 4.05 31.77 2.26
C PHE A 52 4.00 31.85 0.73
N GLY A 53 4.25 33.03 0.16
CA GLY A 53 4.31 33.24 -1.30
C GLY A 53 5.67 32.91 -1.90
N HIS A 54 6.64 32.43 -1.11
CA HIS A 54 7.98 32.18 -1.59
C HIS A 54 8.01 31.07 -2.66
N PRO A 55 8.70 31.25 -3.80
CA PRO A 55 8.73 30.28 -4.89
C PRO A 55 9.13 28.87 -4.47
N ALA A 56 10.02 28.73 -3.48
CA ALA A 56 10.39 27.42 -2.93
C ALA A 56 9.21 26.69 -2.27
N VAL A 57 8.34 27.40 -1.53
CA VAL A 57 7.16 26.82 -0.85
C VAL A 57 6.18 26.31 -1.90
N ILE A 58 5.90 27.12 -2.92
CA ILE A 58 5.02 26.78 -4.04
C ILE A 58 5.59 25.58 -4.81
N THR A 59 6.89 25.57 -5.11
CA THR A 59 7.56 24.47 -5.81
C THR A 59 7.45 23.17 -5.04
N VAL A 60 7.73 23.19 -3.73
CA VAL A 60 7.61 21.99 -2.87
C VAL A 60 6.16 21.50 -2.84
N ALA A 61 5.18 22.39 -2.66
CA ALA A 61 3.77 22.02 -2.67
C ALA A 61 3.35 21.37 -4.00
N ALA A 62 3.74 21.97 -5.13
CA ALA A 62 3.44 21.45 -6.46
C ALA A 62 4.09 20.07 -6.70
N VAL A 63 5.34 19.90 -6.28
CA VAL A 63 6.05 18.61 -6.37
C VAL A 63 5.37 17.53 -5.55
N LEU A 64 4.87 17.85 -4.34
CA LEU A 64 4.12 16.90 -3.51
C LEU A 64 2.81 16.45 -4.18
N ILE A 65 2.09 17.38 -4.81
CA ILE A 65 0.86 17.07 -5.55
C ILE A 65 1.18 16.22 -6.78
N LEU A 66 2.17 16.60 -7.58
CA LEU A 66 2.62 15.81 -8.74
C LEU A 66 3.12 14.42 -8.34
N SER A 67 3.85 14.31 -7.23
CA SER A 67 4.28 13.01 -6.69
C SER A 67 3.09 12.14 -6.30
N ALA A 68 2.02 12.73 -5.76
CA ALA A 68 0.78 12.02 -5.47
C ALA A 68 0.04 11.61 -6.76
N ALA A 69 0.00 12.46 -7.77
CA ALA A 69 -0.60 12.14 -9.07
C ALA A 69 0.16 11.01 -9.79
N LEU A 70 1.49 11.04 -9.80
CA LEU A 70 2.35 9.97 -10.34
C LEU A 70 2.19 8.64 -9.59
N ARG A 71 1.99 8.70 -8.27
CA ARG A 71 1.65 7.53 -7.47
C ARG A 71 0.28 6.96 -7.88
N ASN A 72 -0.74 7.81 -7.91
CA ASN A 72 -2.12 7.39 -8.18
C ASN A 72 -2.32 6.95 -9.64
N SER A 73 -1.44 7.35 -10.57
CA SER A 73 -1.50 6.95 -11.96
C SER A 73 -0.95 5.56 -12.23
N GLY A 74 -0.26 4.91 -11.28
CA GLY A 74 0.30 3.57 -11.43
C GLY A 74 1.64 3.49 -12.17
N VAL A 75 2.27 4.63 -12.49
CA VAL A 75 3.61 4.69 -13.15
C VAL A 75 4.65 3.95 -12.31
N VAL A 76 4.61 4.15 -11.00
CA VAL A 76 5.59 3.54 -10.08
C VAL A 76 5.32 2.05 -9.89
N ASP A 77 4.05 1.63 -9.89
CA ASP A 77 3.66 0.22 -9.80
C ASP A 77 4.13 -0.58 -11.01
N LEU A 78 4.08 0.00 -12.21
CA LEU A 78 4.60 -0.63 -13.43
C LEU A 78 6.11 -0.86 -13.33
N ILE A 79 6.86 0.14 -12.84
CA ILE A 79 8.31 0.04 -12.64
C ILE A 79 8.64 -1.05 -11.62
N ALA A 80 7.90 -1.08 -10.50
CA ALA A 80 8.03 -2.09 -9.46
C ALA A 80 7.71 -3.51 -9.96
N ALA A 81 6.61 -3.69 -10.71
CA ALA A 81 6.21 -4.97 -11.28
C ALA A 81 7.25 -5.51 -12.28
N ARG A 82 7.85 -4.65 -13.09
CA ARG A 82 8.92 -5.02 -14.04
C ARG A 82 10.17 -5.55 -13.35
N ILE A 83 10.33 -5.25 -12.06
CA ILE A 83 11.51 -5.55 -11.27
C ILE A 83 11.36 -6.80 -10.41
N ARG A 84 10.14 -7.30 -10.21
CA ARG A 84 9.88 -8.59 -9.54
C ARG A 84 10.75 -9.74 -10.11
N ARG A 85 11.03 -9.75 -11.42
CA ARG A 85 11.91 -10.75 -12.08
C ARG A 85 13.37 -10.76 -11.60
N PHE A 86 13.84 -9.70 -10.94
CA PHE A 86 15.20 -9.59 -10.41
C PHE A 86 15.27 -9.85 -8.89
N THR A 87 14.20 -10.36 -8.28
CA THR A 87 14.14 -10.60 -6.82
C THR A 87 14.64 -11.98 -6.38
N THR A 88 15.11 -12.81 -7.32
CA THR A 88 15.49 -14.22 -7.06
C THR A 88 16.64 -14.35 -6.07
N ASN A 89 17.68 -13.52 -6.17
CA ASN A 89 18.81 -13.51 -5.24
C ASN A 89 18.66 -12.35 -4.25
N GLN A 90 19.00 -12.54 -2.97
CA GLN A 90 18.94 -11.50 -1.95
C GLN A 90 19.69 -10.22 -2.35
N PHE A 91 20.88 -10.37 -2.94
CA PHE A 91 21.67 -9.22 -3.38
C PHE A 91 20.98 -8.43 -4.51
N LEU A 92 20.45 -9.14 -5.51
CA LEU A 92 19.70 -8.55 -6.62
C LEU A 92 18.38 -7.93 -6.14
N HIS A 93 17.74 -8.54 -5.14
CA HIS A 93 16.50 -8.03 -4.53
C HIS A 93 16.73 -6.69 -3.81
N ILE A 94 17.79 -6.59 -3.00
CA ILE A 94 18.17 -5.34 -2.36
C ILE A 94 18.50 -4.27 -3.41
N ILE A 95 19.39 -4.58 -4.36
CA ILE A 95 19.86 -3.61 -5.35
C ILE A 95 18.71 -3.12 -6.23
N SER A 96 17.86 -4.03 -6.68
CA SER A 96 16.79 -3.66 -7.61
C SER A 96 15.76 -2.73 -6.96
N LEU A 97 15.31 -3.03 -5.74
CA LEU A 97 14.41 -2.14 -5.00
C LEU A 97 15.09 -0.81 -4.64
N MET A 98 16.34 -0.88 -4.21
CA MET A 98 17.13 0.31 -3.86
C MET A 98 17.35 1.23 -5.06
N LEU A 99 17.64 0.67 -6.25
CA LEU A 99 17.82 1.44 -7.47
C LEU A 99 16.53 2.15 -7.90
N VAL A 100 15.39 1.44 -7.85
CA VAL A 100 14.08 2.02 -8.18
C VAL A 100 13.77 3.19 -7.27
N VAL A 101 13.86 2.99 -5.96
CA VAL A 101 13.50 4.06 -5.02
C VAL A 101 14.46 5.24 -5.15
N THR A 102 15.74 5.00 -5.46
CA THR A 102 16.71 6.09 -5.68
C THR A 102 16.35 6.91 -6.91
N VAL A 103 16.05 6.24 -8.03
CA VAL A 103 15.66 6.91 -9.28
C VAL A 103 14.32 7.62 -9.10
N ALA A 104 13.34 6.98 -8.46
CA ALA A 104 12.06 7.59 -8.15
C ALA A 104 12.28 8.84 -7.28
N SER A 105 12.99 8.71 -6.16
CA SER A 105 13.24 9.81 -5.22
C SER A 105 14.08 10.95 -5.80
N ALA A 106 14.76 10.75 -6.93
CA ALA A 106 15.41 11.84 -7.65
C ALA A 106 14.40 12.80 -8.30
N PHE A 107 13.15 12.38 -8.54
CA PHE A 107 12.12 13.19 -9.19
C PHE A 107 10.87 13.40 -8.35
N MET A 108 10.73 12.68 -7.24
CA MET A 108 9.64 12.80 -6.27
C MET A 108 10.19 12.88 -4.85
N ASN A 109 9.36 13.28 -3.90
CA ASN A 109 9.77 13.40 -2.51
C ASN A 109 10.19 12.05 -1.90
N ASN A 110 11.16 12.09 -0.98
CA ASN A 110 11.67 10.89 -0.31
C ASN A 110 10.57 10.04 0.35
N VAL A 111 9.63 10.70 1.04
CA VAL A 111 8.53 10.03 1.74
C VAL A 111 7.58 9.33 0.75
N GLY A 112 7.26 9.96 -0.37
CA GLY A 112 6.39 9.37 -1.39
C GLY A 112 7.03 8.18 -2.08
N ALA A 113 8.31 8.31 -2.48
CA ALA A 113 9.07 7.21 -3.08
C ALA A 113 9.17 6.00 -2.14
N LEU A 114 9.44 6.24 -0.85
CA LEU A 114 9.47 5.18 0.16
C LEU A 114 8.10 4.55 0.40
N ALA A 115 7.05 5.35 0.53
CA ALA A 115 5.69 4.86 0.78
C ALA A 115 5.17 3.96 -0.35
N LEU A 116 5.54 4.28 -1.59
CA LEU A 116 5.27 3.47 -2.78
C LEU A 116 5.99 2.12 -2.75
N MET A 117 7.26 2.15 -2.36
CA MET A 117 8.12 0.95 -2.40
C MET A 117 7.98 0.08 -1.16
N LEU A 118 7.45 0.61 -0.05
CA LEU A 118 7.21 -0.12 1.19
C LEU A 118 6.34 -1.37 0.99
N PRO A 119 5.12 -1.30 0.40
CA PRO A 119 4.29 -2.49 0.18
C PRO A 119 4.97 -3.47 -0.77
N VAL A 120 5.64 -3.00 -1.83
CA VAL A 120 6.38 -3.84 -2.78
C VAL A 120 7.51 -4.60 -2.07
N ALA A 121 8.27 -3.92 -1.21
CA ALA A 121 9.35 -4.51 -0.43
C ALA A 121 8.82 -5.54 0.57
N LEU A 122 7.70 -5.26 1.25
CA LEU A 122 7.08 -6.19 2.21
C LEU A 122 6.57 -7.46 1.52
N VAL A 123 5.79 -7.31 0.44
CA VAL A 123 5.22 -8.45 -0.29
C VAL A 123 6.33 -9.30 -0.91
N SER A 124 7.30 -8.68 -1.57
CA SER A 124 8.41 -9.44 -2.16
C SER A 124 9.34 -10.06 -1.12
N ALA A 125 9.46 -9.48 0.09
CA ALA A 125 10.15 -10.13 1.21
C ALA A 125 9.42 -11.40 1.64
N ALA A 126 8.09 -11.35 1.78
CA ALA A 126 7.26 -12.48 2.16
C ALA A 126 7.31 -13.61 1.11
N GLU A 127 7.14 -13.27 -0.18
CA GLU A 127 7.23 -14.23 -1.30
C GLU A 127 8.57 -14.97 -1.34
N GLN A 128 9.66 -14.28 -1.00
CA GLN A 128 11.02 -14.86 -0.98
C GLN A 128 11.44 -15.39 0.39
N GLN A 129 10.53 -15.42 1.37
CA GLN A 129 10.78 -15.83 2.76
C GLN A 129 11.98 -15.12 3.41
N ARG A 130 12.11 -13.80 3.17
CA ARG A 130 13.18 -12.94 3.67
C ARG A 130 12.66 -12.02 4.77
N SER A 131 13.53 -11.67 5.72
CA SER A 131 13.24 -10.59 6.66
C SER A 131 13.09 -9.25 5.93
N PRO A 132 11.99 -8.50 6.16
CA PRO A 132 11.81 -7.18 5.61
C PRO A 132 12.88 -6.18 6.01
N ALA A 133 13.49 -6.32 7.20
CA ALA A 133 14.50 -5.38 7.67
C ALA A 133 15.69 -5.27 6.68
N ILE A 134 16.02 -6.38 6.00
CA ILE A 134 17.10 -6.47 5.02
C ILE A 134 16.79 -5.65 3.75
N LEU A 135 15.53 -5.42 3.44
CA LEU A 135 15.09 -4.64 2.27
C LEU A 135 14.74 -3.20 2.65
N LEU A 136 14.01 -3.00 3.75
CA LEU A 136 13.48 -1.70 4.16
C LEU A 136 14.56 -0.69 4.54
N MET A 137 15.64 -1.14 5.18
CA MET A 137 16.76 -0.24 5.53
C MET A 137 17.49 0.26 4.26
N PRO A 138 17.93 -0.62 3.33
CA PRO A 138 18.47 -0.16 2.05
C PRO A 138 17.52 0.74 1.26
N LEU A 139 16.22 0.43 1.28
CA LEU A 139 15.20 1.24 0.63
C LEU A 139 15.15 2.67 1.19
N ALA A 140 15.19 2.82 2.51
CA ALA A 140 15.23 4.12 3.18
C ALA A 140 16.47 4.93 2.80
N PHE A 141 17.65 4.30 2.80
CA PHE A 141 18.88 4.97 2.36
C PHE A 141 18.85 5.34 0.87
N GLY A 142 18.37 4.44 0.01
CA GLY A 142 18.23 4.71 -1.43
C GLY A 142 17.34 5.91 -1.70
N SER A 143 16.22 6.04 -0.99
CA SER A 143 15.35 7.21 -1.11
C SER A 143 16.07 8.51 -0.73
N ILE A 144 16.77 8.54 0.41
CA ILE A 144 17.50 9.74 0.85
C ILE A 144 18.62 10.10 -0.15
N LEU A 145 19.37 9.10 -0.62
CA LEU A 145 20.44 9.29 -1.60
C LEU A 145 19.92 9.81 -2.94
N GLY A 146 18.78 9.28 -3.39
CA GLY A 146 18.12 9.70 -4.63
C GLY A 146 17.68 11.16 -4.59
N GLY A 147 17.03 11.58 -3.50
CA GLY A 147 16.55 12.95 -3.33
C GLY A 147 17.64 14.03 -3.34
N MET A 148 18.89 13.66 -3.07
CA MET A 148 20.02 14.60 -3.12
C MET A 148 20.55 14.85 -4.54
N THR A 149 20.15 14.03 -5.54
CA THR A 149 20.72 14.09 -6.89
C THR A 149 20.17 15.22 -7.77
N THR A 150 18.99 15.75 -7.45
CA THR A 150 18.35 16.83 -8.20
C THR A 150 17.88 17.95 -7.28
N MET A 151 17.60 19.12 -7.85
CA MET A 151 17.01 20.24 -7.10
C MET A 151 15.66 19.88 -6.46
N ILE A 152 14.83 19.10 -7.15
CA ILE A 152 13.43 18.83 -6.78
C ILE A 152 13.30 17.69 -5.78
N GLY A 153 14.27 16.78 -5.72
CA GLY A 153 14.19 15.59 -4.87
C GLY A 153 14.01 15.88 -3.37
N THR A 154 14.50 17.02 -2.88
CA THR A 154 14.31 17.41 -1.47
C THR A 154 14.06 18.91 -1.25
N PRO A 155 13.25 19.29 -0.25
CA PRO A 155 13.00 20.70 0.08
C PRO A 155 14.25 21.55 0.35
N PRO A 156 15.30 21.07 1.05
CA PRO A 156 16.53 21.85 1.25
C PRO A 156 17.21 22.28 -0.06
N ASN A 157 17.20 21.42 -1.09
CA ASN A 157 17.78 21.74 -2.40
C ASN A 157 17.00 22.85 -3.12
N VAL A 158 15.67 22.83 -3.02
CA VAL A 158 14.82 23.91 -3.55
C VAL A 158 15.09 25.22 -2.81
N ILE A 159 15.20 25.19 -1.48
CA ILE A 159 15.46 26.38 -0.66
C ILE A 159 16.80 27.02 -1.02
N ILE A 160 17.89 26.24 -1.10
CA ILE A 160 19.22 26.79 -1.43
C ILE A 160 19.28 27.29 -2.88
N ALA A 161 18.55 26.66 -3.81
CA ALA A 161 18.44 27.14 -5.19
C ALA A 161 17.77 28.51 -5.28
N SER A 162 16.66 28.71 -4.55
CA SER A 162 16.00 30.01 -4.45
C SER A 162 16.87 31.04 -3.71
N TYR A 163 17.55 30.64 -2.64
CA TYR A 163 18.42 31.54 -1.88
C TYR A 163 19.59 32.05 -2.74
N ARG A 164 20.25 31.16 -3.50
CA ARG A 164 21.32 31.55 -4.43
C ARG A 164 20.83 32.56 -5.46
N GLN A 165 19.63 32.39 -6.00
CA GLN A 165 19.03 33.36 -6.92
C GLN A 165 18.94 34.76 -6.29
N SER A 166 18.56 34.85 -5.01
CA SER A 166 18.44 36.14 -4.31
C SER A 166 19.78 36.85 -4.09
N VAL A 167 20.89 36.10 -3.95
CA VAL A 167 22.21 36.66 -3.65
C VAL A 167 23.06 36.87 -4.91
N SER A 168 23.07 35.90 -5.84
CA SER A 168 23.93 35.93 -7.04
C SER A 168 23.18 36.19 -8.34
N GLY A 169 21.86 36.40 -8.31
CA GLY A 169 21.02 36.64 -9.49
C GLY A 169 20.78 35.40 -10.38
N ALA A 170 21.49 34.30 -10.12
CA ALA A 170 21.39 33.04 -10.87
C ALA A 170 20.96 31.90 -9.93
N PRO A 171 19.80 31.25 -10.15
CA PRO A 171 19.42 30.05 -9.40
C PRO A 171 20.35 28.88 -9.73
N PHE A 172 20.39 27.85 -8.89
CA PHE A 172 20.89 26.56 -9.36
C PHE A 172 19.98 26.02 -10.46
N GLY A 173 20.54 25.33 -11.45
CA GLY A 173 19.81 24.52 -12.41
C GLY A 173 19.31 23.22 -11.79
N MET A 174 18.41 22.51 -12.48
CA MET A 174 17.83 21.26 -12.00
C MET A 174 18.89 20.19 -11.67
N PHE A 175 19.93 20.10 -12.50
CA PHE A 175 20.98 19.07 -12.44
C PHE A 175 22.33 19.61 -11.93
N ASP A 176 22.40 20.84 -11.42
CA ASP A 176 23.64 21.39 -10.85
C ASP A 176 24.11 20.58 -9.63
N PHE A 177 23.17 19.95 -8.92
CA PHE A 177 23.45 19.05 -7.80
C PHE A 177 23.93 17.66 -8.27
N SER A 178 23.65 17.27 -9.52
CA SER A 178 23.83 15.90 -9.98
C SER A 178 25.29 15.41 -9.99
N PRO A 179 26.32 16.21 -10.35
CA PRO A 179 27.70 15.71 -10.32
C PRO A 179 28.13 15.22 -8.93
N VAL A 180 27.82 16.00 -7.89
CA VAL A 180 28.14 15.66 -6.50
C VAL A 180 27.14 14.65 -5.95
N GLY A 181 25.84 14.89 -6.16
CA GLY A 181 24.76 14.06 -5.68
C GLY A 181 24.83 12.64 -6.25
N LEU A 182 25.14 12.48 -7.54
CA LEU A 182 25.29 11.17 -8.16
C LEU A 182 26.55 10.45 -7.68
N ALA A 183 27.68 11.15 -7.46
CA ALA A 183 28.88 10.55 -6.88
C ALA A 183 28.61 10.02 -5.46
N VAL A 184 27.93 10.81 -4.62
CA VAL A 184 27.52 10.40 -3.27
C VAL A 184 26.48 9.29 -3.32
N ALA A 185 25.50 9.37 -4.21
CA ALA A 185 24.47 8.35 -4.38
C ALA A 185 25.10 7.02 -4.81
N ILE A 186 25.93 6.99 -5.85
CA ILE A 186 26.61 5.77 -6.31
C ILE A 186 27.47 5.18 -5.19
N GLY A 187 28.30 6.00 -4.51
CA GLY A 187 29.11 5.54 -3.39
C GLY A 187 28.28 4.98 -2.23
N GLY A 188 27.20 5.67 -1.87
CA GLY A 188 26.26 5.26 -0.84
C GLY A 188 25.51 3.98 -1.20
N LEU A 189 25.04 3.84 -2.44
CA LEU A 189 24.38 2.65 -2.95
C LEU A 189 25.31 1.44 -2.91
N ILE A 190 26.55 1.58 -3.37
CA ILE A 190 27.57 0.52 -3.30
C ILE A 190 27.80 0.13 -1.84
N PHE A 191 28.00 1.11 -0.94
CA PHE A 191 28.19 0.86 0.47
C PHE A 191 27.00 0.11 1.08
N VAL A 192 25.77 0.57 0.83
CA VAL A 192 24.55 -0.04 1.39
C VAL A 192 24.35 -1.47 0.86
N ALA A 193 24.57 -1.68 -0.44
CA ALA A 193 24.40 -2.98 -1.10
C ALA A 193 25.45 -4.02 -0.65
N VAL A 194 26.69 -3.61 -0.37
CA VAL A 194 27.78 -4.53 -0.04
C VAL A 194 27.96 -4.67 1.48
N ILE A 195 27.94 -3.55 2.20
CA ILE A 195 28.30 -3.46 3.63
C ILE A 195 27.09 -3.10 4.50
N GLY A 196 26.25 -2.14 4.09
CA GLY A 196 25.21 -1.57 4.94
C GLY A 196 24.19 -2.59 5.43
N TRP A 197 23.74 -3.51 4.56
CA TRP A 197 22.85 -4.61 4.98
C TRP A 197 23.51 -5.54 6.01
N ARG A 198 24.85 -5.64 6.02
CA ARG A 198 25.66 -6.39 7.00
C ARG A 198 25.81 -5.71 8.35
N LEU A 199 25.33 -4.48 8.52
CA LEU A 199 25.28 -3.79 9.82
C LEU A 199 23.92 -3.93 10.54
N ILE A 200 22.89 -4.44 9.85
CA ILE A 200 21.56 -4.64 10.45
C ILE A 200 21.65 -5.70 11.57
N PRO A 201 21.19 -5.46 12.81
CA PRO A 201 21.31 -6.44 13.90
C PRO A 201 20.80 -7.83 13.51
N ARG A 202 21.55 -8.89 13.84
CA ARG A 202 21.22 -10.28 13.44
C ARG A 202 19.80 -10.68 13.82
N ALA A 203 19.35 -10.28 15.02
CA ALA A 203 17.99 -10.53 15.49
C ALA A 203 16.91 -9.97 14.55
N ARG A 204 17.16 -8.83 13.90
CA ARG A 204 16.23 -8.24 12.92
C ARG A 204 16.36 -8.88 11.53
N ARG A 205 17.49 -9.51 11.19
CA ARG A 205 17.68 -10.22 9.91
C ARG A 205 17.04 -11.59 9.87
N THR A 206 16.93 -12.26 11.02
CA THR A 206 16.33 -13.60 11.14
C THR A 206 14.88 -13.55 11.62
N ALA A 207 14.45 -12.40 12.15
CA ALA A 207 13.04 -12.11 12.30
C ALA A 207 12.44 -11.95 10.90
N ASN A 208 11.98 -13.08 10.34
CA ASN A 208 10.89 -13.01 9.39
C ASN A 208 9.77 -12.25 10.11
N VAL A 209 9.19 -11.26 9.44
CA VAL A 209 7.88 -10.78 9.90
C VAL A 209 7.05 -12.05 10.04
N PRO A 210 6.49 -12.33 11.23
CA PRO A 210 5.60 -13.47 11.34
C PRO A 210 4.62 -13.32 10.18
N SER A 211 4.43 -14.39 9.43
CA SER A 211 3.40 -14.48 8.40
C SER A 211 2.07 -13.91 8.88
N GLN A 212 1.85 -13.79 10.21
CA GLN A 212 0.78 -13.10 10.94
C GLN A 212 0.42 -11.66 10.51
N LEU A 213 1.29 -10.86 9.86
CA LEU A 213 0.84 -9.58 9.26
C LEU A 213 0.15 -9.77 7.90
N PHE A 214 0.33 -10.94 7.31
CA PHE A 214 -0.23 -11.43 6.06
C PHE A 214 -0.76 -12.86 6.27
N GLU A 215 -1.40 -13.14 7.42
CA GLU A 215 -2.14 -14.39 7.57
C GLU A 215 -3.26 -14.24 6.54
N THR A 216 -3.06 -14.85 5.38
CA THR A 216 -4.18 -15.17 4.52
C THR A 216 -4.96 -16.17 5.33
N ASP A 217 -5.93 -15.65 6.06
CA ASP A 217 -6.83 -16.44 6.86
C ASP A 217 -7.40 -17.54 5.96
N ASP A 218 -7.13 -18.78 6.31
CA ASP A 218 -7.62 -19.92 5.58
C ASP A 218 -9.16 -19.90 5.62
N TYR A 219 -9.77 -19.48 4.52
CA TYR A 219 -11.21 -19.26 4.45
C TYR A 219 -11.93 -20.59 4.23
N LEU A 220 -12.88 -20.91 5.10
CA LEU A 220 -13.81 -21.99 4.82
C LEU A 220 -14.85 -21.49 3.80
N THR A 221 -14.98 -22.20 2.68
CA THR A 221 -15.96 -21.90 1.63
C THR A 221 -16.60 -23.19 1.10
N GLU A 222 -17.80 -23.06 0.52
CA GLU A 222 -18.49 -24.14 -0.17
C GLU A 222 -18.46 -23.87 -1.68
N THR A 223 -18.03 -24.83 -2.48
CA THR A 223 -18.04 -24.75 -3.95
C THR A 223 -18.88 -25.87 -4.54
N ARG A 224 -19.62 -25.59 -5.60
CA ARG A 224 -20.31 -26.58 -6.42
C ARG A 224 -19.47 -26.87 -7.65
N VAL A 225 -19.38 -28.14 -8.00
CA VAL A 225 -18.73 -28.65 -9.21
C VAL A 225 -19.80 -28.73 -10.32
N PRO A 226 -19.88 -27.77 -11.25
CA PRO A 226 -20.79 -27.85 -12.41
C PRO A 226 -20.38 -28.98 -13.37
N GLU A 227 -21.29 -29.35 -14.28
CA GLU A 227 -21.09 -30.46 -15.24
C GLU A 227 -19.89 -30.25 -16.18
N ASP A 228 -19.49 -29.00 -16.42
CA ASP A 228 -18.36 -28.62 -17.28
C ASP A 228 -17.06 -28.36 -16.50
N SER A 229 -17.02 -28.65 -15.18
CA SER A 229 -15.88 -28.29 -14.34
C SER A 229 -14.63 -29.12 -14.62
N GLY A 230 -13.48 -28.44 -14.66
CA GLY A 230 -12.16 -29.07 -14.76
C GLY A 230 -11.71 -29.85 -13.51
N LEU A 231 -12.50 -29.86 -12.43
CA LEU A 231 -12.27 -30.71 -11.26
C LEU A 231 -12.80 -32.14 -11.44
N ILE A 232 -13.68 -32.38 -12.42
CA ILE A 232 -14.27 -33.71 -12.63
C ILE A 232 -13.17 -34.70 -12.99
N GLY A 233 -13.14 -35.83 -12.28
CA GLY A 233 -12.13 -36.87 -12.51
C GLY A 233 -10.81 -36.68 -11.78
N LYS A 234 -10.59 -35.53 -11.12
CA LYS A 234 -9.42 -35.31 -10.25
C LYS A 234 -9.65 -35.92 -8.87
N THR A 235 -8.56 -36.38 -8.25
CA THR A 235 -8.58 -36.85 -6.86
C THR A 235 -8.49 -35.69 -5.87
N VAL A 236 -8.98 -35.89 -4.65
CA VAL A 236 -8.82 -34.92 -3.54
C VAL A 236 -7.36 -34.51 -3.38
N GLN A 237 -6.43 -35.46 -3.43
CA GLN A 237 -5.00 -35.19 -3.31
C GLN A 237 -4.46 -34.27 -4.43
N GLU A 238 -4.93 -34.43 -5.66
CA GLU A 238 -4.50 -33.60 -6.79
C GLU A 238 -5.02 -32.16 -6.67
N VAL A 239 -6.21 -31.99 -6.10
CA VAL A 239 -6.77 -30.66 -5.83
C VAL A 239 -6.09 -30.00 -4.64
N GLU A 240 -5.78 -30.75 -3.58
CA GLU A 240 -5.01 -30.24 -2.45
C GLU A 240 -3.56 -29.91 -2.82
N ALA A 241 -2.97 -30.64 -3.77
CA ALA A 241 -1.65 -30.34 -4.31
C ALA A 241 -1.61 -29.09 -5.21
N PHE A 242 -2.75 -28.45 -5.47
CA PHE A 242 -2.82 -27.23 -6.27
C PHE A 242 -2.05 -26.09 -5.57
N ARG A 243 -1.04 -25.57 -6.27
CA ARG A 243 -0.22 -24.42 -5.83
C ARG A 243 0.37 -24.59 -4.42
N ASP A 244 1.18 -25.63 -4.25
CA ASP A 244 1.98 -25.90 -3.04
C ASP A 244 1.17 -26.17 -1.76
N GLY A 245 -0.09 -26.58 -1.85
CA GLY A 245 -0.88 -26.99 -0.68
C GLY A 245 -1.75 -25.89 -0.06
N ASN A 246 -1.99 -24.79 -0.77
CA ASN A 246 -2.81 -23.67 -0.28
C ASN A 246 -4.33 -23.92 -0.38
N VAL A 247 -4.74 -25.13 -0.76
CA VAL A 247 -6.12 -25.57 -0.83
C VAL A 247 -6.24 -26.87 -0.05
N GLU A 248 -7.15 -26.93 0.90
CA GLU A 248 -7.47 -28.15 1.66
C GLU A 248 -8.94 -28.49 1.49
N ILE A 249 -9.24 -29.75 1.22
CA ILE A 249 -10.62 -30.23 1.10
C ILE A 249 -11.06 -30.75 2.47
N VAL A 250 -11.96 -29.99 3.12
CA VAL A 250 -12.53 -30.36 4.42
C VAL A 250 -13.53 -31.52 4.26
N GLY A 251 -14.24 -31.58 3.13
CA GLY A 251 -15.13 -32.69 2.80
C GLY A 251 -16.20 -32.34 1.76
N ARG A 252 -17.15 -33.26 1.53
CA ARG A 252 -18.33 -33.05 0.66
C ARG A 252 -19.57 -32.78 1.51
N ALA A 253 -20.36 -31.79 1.14
CA ALA A 253 -21.64 -31.51 1.78
C ALA A 253 -22.71 -32.51 1.30
N ARG A 254 -23.43 -33.15 2.23
CA ARG A 254 -24.58 -34.01 1.92
C ARG A 254 -25.85 -33.55 2.64
N GLY A 255 -26.80 -33.01 1.89
CA GLY A 255 -28.11 -32.59 2.39
C GLY A 255 -28.03 -31.54 3.51
N ALA A 256 -28.94 -31.64 4.49
CA ALA A 256 -29.01 -30.74 5.65
C ALA A 256 -28.07 -31.12 6.81
N SER A 257 -27.28 -32.20 6.67
CA SER A 257 -26.62 -32.86 7.81
C SER A 257 -25.13 -33.11 7.54
N GLY A 258 -24.33 -32.07 7.73
CA GLY A 258 -22.87 -32.16 7.93
C GLY A 258 -21.98 -32.34 6.70
N ALA A 259 -20.67 -32.12 6.93
CA ALA A 259 -19.59 -32.44 6.01
C ALA A 259 -19.24 -33.92 6.12
N ILE A 260 -19.10 -34.62 4.98
CA ILE A 260 -18.55 -35.97 4.93
C ILE A 260 -17.09 -35.86 4.53
N PHE A 261 -16.20 -36.40 5.37
CA PHE A 261 -14.79 -36.49 5.05
C PHE A 261 -14.58 -37.28 3.75
N LEU A 262 -13.77 -36.73 2.84
CA LEU A 262 -13.40 -37.41 1.60
C LEU A 262 -11.98 -37.98 1.75
N PRO A 263 -11.76 -39.27 1.48
CA PRO A 263 -10.41 -39.83 1.46
C PRO A 263 -9.60 -39.21 0.31
N GLN A 264 -8.28 -39.15 0.44
CA GLN A 264 -7.38 -38.48 -0.53
C GLN A 264 -7.47 -39.02 -1.97
N ASN A 265 -7.85 -40.28 -2.12
CA ASN A 265 -8.03 -40.95 -3.41
C ASN A 265 -9.47 -40.84 -3.96
N HIS A 266 -10.36 -40.10 -3.28
CA HIS A 266 -11.71 -39.87 -3.77
C HIS A 266 -11.69 -39.01 -5.03
N VAL A 267 -12.43 -39.45 -6.05
CA VAL A 267 -12.56 -38.73 -7.31
C VAL A 267 -13.75 -37.79 -7.24
N ILE A 268 -13.54 -36.54 -7.64
CA ILE A 268 -14.57 -35.51 -7.63
C ILE A 268 -15.54 -35.73 -8.80
N GLU A 269 -16.84 -35.68 -8.50
CA GLU A 269 -17.94 -35.89 -9.45
C GLU A 269 -18.71 -34.59 -9.74
N ALA A 270 -19.39 -34.55 -10.88
CA ALA A 270 -20.29 -33.45 -11.22
C ALA A 270 -21.46 -33.35 -10.22
N GLY A 271 -21.81 -32.12 -9.83
CA GLY A 271 -22.86 -31.84 -8.85
C GLY A 271 -22.39 -31.86 -7.39
N ASP A 272 -21.13 -32.19 -7.13
CA ASP A 272 -20.57 -32.20 -5.78
C ASP A 272 -20.53 -30.80 -5.19
N VAL A 273 -20.89 -30.69 -3.91
CA VAL A 273 -20.66 -29.49 -3.12
C VAL A 273 -19.50 -29.77 -2.19
N ILE A 274 -18.34 -29.22 -2.49
CA ILE A 274 -17.09 -29.42 -1.76
C ILE A 274 -16.91 -28.27 -0.78
N ILE A 275 -16.62 -28.62 0.46
CA ILE A 275 -16.22 -27.68 1.50
C ILE A 275 -14.71 -27.65 1.45
N LEU A 276 -14.15 -26.49 1.11
CA LEU A 276 -12.72 -26.30 1.00
C LEU A 276 -12.27 -25.14 1.87
N ARG A 277 -11.01 -25.23 2.27
CA ARG A 277 -10.29 -24.24 3.03
C ARG A 277 -9.15 -23.73 2.16
N ALA A 278 -9.21 -22.46 1.81
CA ALA A 278 -8.22 -21.87 0.92
C ALA A 278 -8.03 -20.38 1.19
N ASP A 279 -6.86 -19.90 0.81
CA ASP A 279 -6.51 -18.50 0.80
C ASP A 279 -7.29 -17.76 -0.34
N THR A 280 -7.49 -16.44 -0.26
CA THR A 280 -8.32 -15.70 -1.25
C THR A 280 -7.77 -15.77 -2.68
N ASP A 281 -6.44 -15.76 -2.83
CA ASP A 281 -5.79 -15.75 -4.14
C ASP A 281 -5.80 -17.16 -4.76
N ALA A 282 -5.65 -18.19 -3.95
CA ALA A 282 -5.82 -19.59 -4.32
C ALA A 282 -7.27 -19.88 -4.72
N LEU A 283 -8.25 -19.39 -3.95
CA LEU A 283 -9.67 -19.56 -4.23
C LEU A 283 -10.06 -18.93 -5.59
N LYS A 284 -9.63 -17.70 -5.85
CA LYS A 284 -9.90 -17.02 -7.14
C LYS A 284 -9.34 -17.80 -8.32
N LYS A 285 -8.09 -18.25 -8.22
CA LYS A 285 -7.44 -19.03 -9.29
C LYS A 285 -8.09 -20.38 -9.50
N LEU A 286 -8.50 -21.06 -8.41
CA LEU A 286 -9.21 -22.33 -8.49
C LEU A 286 -10.53 -22.19 -9.26
N ILE A 287 -11.24 -21.08 -9.04
CA ILE A 287 -12.48 -20.73 -9.77
C ILE A 287 -12.17 -20.44 -11.24
N GLU A 288 -11.18 -19.60 -11.52
CA GLU A 288 -10.82 -19.23 -12.90
C GLU A 288 -10.29 -20.40 -13.74
N GLU A 289 -9.53 -21.32 -13.13
CA GLU A 289 -8.85 -22.41 -13.84
C GLU A 289 -9.72 -23.68 -13.97
N HIS A 290 -10.67 -23.90 -13.06
CA HIS A 290 -11.50 -25.11 -13.05
C HIS A 290 -13.00 -24.86 -13.18
N ASP A 291 -13.41 -23.62 -13.44
CA ASP A 291 -14.79 -23.15 -13.66
C ASP A 291 -15.75 -23.75 -12.62
N ILE A 292 -15.42 -23.56 -11.34
CA ILE A 292 -16.23 -23.99 -10.20
C ILE A 292 -17.08 -22.83 -9.68
N ASP A 293 -18.26 -23.15 -9.19
CA ASP A 293 -19.19 -22.17 -8.68
C ASP A 293 -19.10 -22.04 -7.15
N LEU A 294 -19.15 -20.82 -6.60
CA LEU A 294 -19.27 -20.64 -5.15
C LEU A 294 -20.71 -20.85 -4.70
N VAL A 295 -20.89 -21.59 -3.62
CA VAL A 295 -22.18 -21.73 -2.94
C VAL A 295 -22.25 -20.68 -1.85
N THR A 296 -23.19 -19.75 -2.02
CA THR A 296 -23.49 -18.75 -0.98
C THR A 296 -24.25 -19.39 0.17
N GLU A 297 -24.31 -18.66 1.28
CA GLU A 297 -25.08 -19.08 2.45
C GLU A 297 -26.57 -19.26 2.24
N SER A 298 -27.13 -18.64 1.22
CA SER A 298 -28.53 -18.84 0.85
C SER A 298 -28.75 -20.17 0.12
N GLY A 299 -27.69 -20.92 -0.21
CA GLY A 299 -27.73 -22.11 -1.07
C GLY A 299 -27.80 -21.79 -2.56
N GLY A 300 -27.75 -20.50 -2.91
CA GLY A 300 -27.66 -20.02 -4.29
C GLY A 300 -26.23 -20.08 -4.80
N THR A 301 -26.10 -20.19 -6.11
CA THR A 301 -24.82 -20.19 -6.81
C THR A 301 -24.38 -18.74 -7.04
N ALA A 302 -23.23 -18.34 -6.51
CA ALA A 302 -22.56 -17.10 -6.87
C ALA A 302 -21.38 -17.44 -7.78
N LYS A 303 -21.39 -16.93 -9.01
CA LYS A 303 -20.14 -16.71 -9.71
C LYS A 303 -19.44 -15.54 -9.03
N LEU A 304 -18.12 -15.66 -8.84
CA LEU A 304 -17.28 -14.62 -8.25
C LEU A 304 -17.16 -13.47 -9.28
N LEU A 305 -18.26 -12.74 -9.43
CA LEU A 305 -18.41 -11.65 -10.38
C LEU A 305 -17.96 -10.38 -9.67
N THR A 306 -16.72 -9.96 -9.93
CA THR A 306 -16.38 -8.52 -9.92
C THR A 306 -17.04 -7.88 -11.14
N SER A 307 -18.34 -7.61 -11.02
CA SER A 307 -19.07 -6.73 -11.94
C SER A 307 -18.97 -5.29 -11.42
N GLU A 308 -19.27 -4.29 -12.26
CA GLU A 308 -19.29 -2.88 -11.85
C GLU A 308 -20.22 -2.59 -10.65
N THR A 309 -21.12 -3.51 -10.31
CA THR A 309 -22.11 -3.36 -9.23
C THR A 309 -21.78 -4.12 -7.94
N ASN A 310 -20.97 -5.18 -7.99
CA ASN A 310 -20.72 -6.07 -6.84
C ASN A 310 -19.22 -6.19 -6.57
N THR A 311 -18.83 -6.04 -5.31
CA THR A 311 -17.42 -6.14 -4.87
C THR A 311 -17.28 -7.03 -3.64
N LEU A 312 -16.07 -7.54 -3.42
CA LEU A 312 -15.72 -8.35 -2.27
C LEU A 312 -15.10 -7.48 -1.18
N VAL A 313 -15.51 -7.71 0.06
CA VAL A 313 -15.06 -6.97 1.24
C VAL A 313 -14.73 -7.94 2.35
N GLU A 314 -13.54 -7.77 2.93
CA GLU A 314 -13.17 -8.44 4.18
C GLU A 314 -13.65 -7.60 5.37
N ALA A 315 -14.32 -8.23 6.33
CA ALA A 315 -14.86 -7.54 7.49
C ALA A 315 -14.71 -8.38 8.77
N LEU A 316 -14.22 -7.73 9.83
CA LEU A 316 -14.15 -8.29 11.18
C LEU A 316 -15.50 -8.16 11.88
N VAL A 317 -15.88 -9.19 12.64
CA VAL A 317 -17.01 -9.16 13.58
C VAL A 317 -16.53 -8.66 14.95
N PRO A 318 -16.77 -7.38 15.31
CA PRO A 318 -16.47 -6.87 16.66
C PRO A 318 -17.47 -7.39 17.70
N HIS A 319 -17.13 -7.21 18.98
CA HIS A 319 -17.96 -7.66 20.10
C HIS A 319 -19.38 -7.07 20.11
N LYS A 320 -19.57 -5.88 19.53
CA LYS A 320 -20.89 -5.22 19.47
C LYS A 320 -21.74 -5.66 18.28
N SER A 321 -21.15 -6.40 17.32
CA SER A 321 -21.85 -6.76 16.09
C SER A 321 -23.14 -7.52 16.36
N TRP A 322 -24.20 -7.12 15.67
CA TRP A 322 -25.50 -7.79 15.70
C TRP A 322 -25.42 -9.28 15.32
N LEU A 323 -24.36 -9.66 14.59
CA LEU A 323 -24.14 -11.01 14.10
C LEU A 323 -23.73 -11.98 15.21
N VAL A 324 -23.12 -11.51 16.30
CA VAL A 324 -22.57 -12.37 17.36
C VAL A 324 -23.64 -13.32 17.92
N GLY A 325 -23.34 -14.63 17.88
CA GLY A 325 -24.22 -15.72 18.35
C GLY A 325 -25.28 -16.19 17.34
N ARG A 326 -25.47 -15.48 16.22
CA ARG A 326 -26.41 -15.86 15.16
C ARG A 326 -25.76 -16.78 14.14
N GLU A 327 -26.56 -17.61 13.50
CA GLU A 327 -26.11 -18.43 12.37
C GLU A 327 -25.81 -17.56 11.15
N VAL A 328 -24.85 -17.96 10.30
CA VAL A 328 -24.51 -17.19 9.10
C VAL A 328 -25.72 -17.01 8.17
N ALA A 329 -26.63 -17.98 8.12
CA ALA A 329 -27.93 -17.88 7.45
C ALA A 329 -28.82 -16.70 7.91
N ALA A 330 -28.55 -16.11 9.08
CA ALA A 330 -29.27 -14.94 9.56
C ALA A 330 -28.87 -13.66 8.82
N LEU A 331 -27.64 -13.59 8.30
CA LEU A 331 -27.14 -12.42 7.56
C LEU A 331 -27.89 -12.28 6.24
N SER A 332 -28.01 -13.35 5.46
CA SER A 332 -28.74 -13.32 4.17
C SER A 332 -30.22 -12.95 4.34
N ARG A 333 -30.86 -13.33 5.45
CA ARG A 333 -32.24 -12.90 5.77
C ARG A 333 -32.36 -11.41 6.05
N ARG A 334 -31.31 -10.77 6.56
CA ARG A 334 -31.31 -9.35 6.92
C ARG A 334 -30.88 -8.45 5.76
N VAL A 335 -29.87 -8.89 5.01
CA VAL A 335 -29.26 -8.13 3.91
C VAL A 335 -29.96 -8.42 2.58
N GLY A 336 -30.67 -9.55 2.45
CA GLY A 336 -31.34 -9.95 1.22
C GLY A 336 -30.34 -10.13 0.08
N GLU A 337 -30.68 -9.60 -1.10
CA GLU A 337 -29.80 -9.64 -2.28
C GLU A 337 -28.69 -8.57 -2.25
N ARG A 338 -28.63 -7.72 -1.21
CA ARG A 338 -27.62 -6.64 -1.12
C ARG A 338 -26.23 -7.15 -0.77
N GLY A 339 -26.14 -8.38 -0.28
CA GLY A 339 -24.87 -9.02 0.03
C GLY A 339 -25.00 -10.41 0.64
N ALA A 340 -23.96 -11.20 0.48
CA ALA A 340 -23.86 -12.57 0.94
C ALA A 340 -22.50 -12.82 1.58
N VAL A 341 -22.46 -13.70 2.58
CA VAL A 341 -21.19 -14.26 3.06
C VAL A 341 -20.74 -15.32 2.07
N ILE A 342 -19.51 -15.18 1.61
CA ILE A 342 -18.84 -16.12 0.72
C ILE A 342 -17.94 -17.04 1.53
N ALA A 343 -17.29 -16.50 2.56
CA ALA A 343 -16.42 -17.29 3.41
C ALA A 343 -16.29 -16.73 4.83
N LEU A 344 -15.85 -17.60 5.74
CA LEU A 344 -15.65 -17.33 7.15
C LEU A 344 -14.29 -17.88 7.58
N SER A 345 -13.50 -17.07 8.29
CA SER A 345 -12.33 -17.50 9.03
C SER A 345 -12.53 -17.28 10.53
N ARG A 346 -12.01 -18.24 11.32
CA ARG A 346 -11.99 -18.19 12.78
C ARG A 346 -10.64 -18.62 13.32
N ARG A 347 -10.04 -17.75 14.13
CA ARG A 347 -8.74 -18.00 14.76
C ARG A 347 -8.82 -19.14 15.80
N GLY A 348 -7.98 -20.16 15.63
CA GLY A 348 -7.73 -21.19 16.65
C GLY A 348 -8.77 -22.31 16.75
N ALA A 349 -9.78 -22.36 15.87
CA ALA A 349 -10.76 -23.45 15.84
C ALA A 349 -11.01 -23.92 14.40
N PRO A 350 -10.72 -25.19 14.06
CA PRO A 350 -11.04 -25.71 12.73
C PRO A 350 -12.55 -25.77 12.55
N LEU A 351 -13.06 -25.02 11.57
CA LEU A 351 -14.47 -25.03 11.19
C LEU A 351 -14.75 -26.29 10.36
N ARG A 352 -15.54 -27.22 10.90
CA ARG A 352 -15.85 -28.52 10.25
C ARG A 352 -17.32 -28.66 9.82
N GLU A 353 -18.13 -27.65 10.09
CA GLU A 353 -19.55 -27.61 9.71
C GLU A 353 -19.76 -26.70 8.51
N ARG A 354 -20.87 -26.93 7.80
CA ARG A 354 -21.34 -26.09 6.69
C ARG A 354 -21.39 -24.62 7.10
N LEU A 355 -20.97 -23.74 6.20
CA LEU A 355 -20.86 -22.29 6.44
C LEU A 355 -22.17 -21.73 7.03
N ARG A 356 -23.31 -22.17 6.48
CA ARG A 356 -24.66 -21.71 6.83
C ARG A 356 -25.08 -21.94 8.26
N ARG A 357 -24.51 -22.97 8.89
CA ARG A 357 -24.80 -23.37 10.27
C ARG A 357 -23.77 -22.83 11.26
N GLN A 358 -22.66 -22.29 10.77
CA GLN A 358 -21.70 -21.63 11.63
C GLN A 358 -22.40 -20.49 12.38
N ARG A 359 -22.08 -20.34 13.66
CA ARG A 359 -22.52 -19.18 14.45
C ARG A 359 -21.40 -18.18 14.49
N PHE A 360 -21.69 -16.91 14.23
CA PHE A 360 -20.67 -15.87 14.33
C PHE A 360 -20.18 -15.71 15.77
N GLN A 361 -18.88 -15.50 15.90
CA GLN A 361 -18.18 -15.20 17.14
C GLN A 361 -17.42 -13.89 17.01
N VAL A 362 -17.09 -13.31 18.17
CA VAL A 362 -16.25 -12.11 18.22
C VAL A 362 -14.87 -12.43 17.68
N GLY A 363 -14.40 -11.65 16.72
CA GLY A 363 -13.12 -11.85 16.06
C GLY A 363 -13.18 -12.71 14.79
N ASP A 364 -14.37 -13.18 14.39
CA ASP A 364 -14.54 -13.82 13.08
C ASP A 364 -14.23 -12.83 11.94
N ILE A 365 -13.62 -13.34 10.87
CA ILE A 365 -13.30 -12.58 9.66
C ILE A 365 -14.18 -13.10 8.53
N LEU A 366 -14.95 -12.20 7.92
CA LEU A 366 -15.94 -12.50 6.91
C LEU A 366 -15.45 -12.02 5.55
N LEU A 367 -15.58 -12.86 4.53
CA LEU A 367 -15.50 -12.43 3.15
C LEU A 367 -16.93 -12.24 2.63
N LEU A 368 -17.30 -10.99 2.37
CA LEU A 368 -18.65 -10.59 1.95
C LEU A 368 -18.62 -10.17 0.48
N GLN A 369 -19.55 -10.69 -0.32
CA GLN A 369 -19.87 -10.11 -1.62
C GLN A 369 -21.02 -9.13 -1.41
N MET A 370 -20.84 -7.87 -1.76
CA MET A 370 -21.82 -6.81 -1.52
C MET A 370 -21.97 -5.89 -2.71
N ARG A 371 -23.14 -5.28 -2.85
CA ARG A 371 -23.36 -4.21 -3.83
C ARG A 371 -22.59 -2.96 -3.43
N GLN A 372 -21.79 -2.42 -4.35
CA GLN A 372 -20.82 -1.36 -4.04
C GLN A 372 -21.48 -0.08 -3.50
N ASP A 373 -22.66 0.26 -4.00
CA ASP A 373 -23.45 1.43 -3.60
C ASP A 373 -24.05 1.34 -2.20
N LEU A 374 -24.24 0.13 -1.66
CA LEU A 374 -24.88 -0.12 -0.36
C LEU A 374 -23.90 -0.63 0.70
N MET A 375 -22.62 -0.76 0.37
CA MET A 375 -21.62 -1.38 1.23
C MET A 375 -21.46 -0.65 2.57
N ALA A 376 -21.22 0.66 2.54
CA ALA A 376 -20.94 1.44 3.74
C ALA A 376 -22.11 1.37 4.74
N ASP A 377 -23.33 1.58 4.24
CA ASP A 377 -24.55 1.51 5.04
C ASP A 377 -24.77 0.11 5.62
N THR A 378 -24.55 -0.93 4.82
CA THR A 378 -24.75 -2.31 5.29
C THR A 378 -23.71 -2.73 6.32
N LEU A 379 -22.45 -2.33 6.17
CA LEU A 379 -21.39 -2.60 7.16
C LEU A 379 -21.67 -1.87 8.48
N LEU A 380 -22.14 -0.62 8.41
CA LEU A 380 -22.57 0.15 9.58
C LEU A 380 -23.77 -0.51 10.27
N ASP A 381 -24.79 -0.90 9.52
CA ASP A 381 -26.00 -1.55 10.03
C ASP A 381 -25.74 -2.90 10.70
N LEU A 382 -24.73 -3.63 10.23
CA LEU A 382 -24.28 -4.91 10.80
C LEU A 382 -23.22 -4.75 11.89
N GLU A 383 -22.79 -3.51 12.15
CA GLU A 383 -21.69 -3.15 13.04
C GLU A 383 -20.43 -3.98 12.76
N LEU A 384 -20.06 -4.08 11.48
CA LEU A 384 -18.86 -4.77 11.00
C LEU A 384 -17.71 -3.79 10.81
N LEU A 385 -16.49 -4.23 11.09
CA LEU A 385 -15.28 -3.43 10.87
C LEU A 385 -14.57 -3.90 9.60
N PRO A 386 -14.56 -3.12 8.51
CA PRO A 386 -13.87 -3.53 7.28
C PRO A 386 -12.37 -3.69 7.55
N LEU A 387 -11.85 -4.88 7.27
CA LEU A 387 -10.42 -5.19 7.37
C LEU A 387 -9.80 -4.84 6.02
N ALA A 388 -9.15 -3.67 5.99
CA ALA A 388 -8.51 -3.10 4.81
C ALA A 388 -9.45 -2.91 3.60
N HIS A 389 -9.73 -1.64 3.27
CA HIS A 389 -9.77 -1.30 1.85
C HIS A 389 -8.39 -1.67 1.29
N ARG A 390 -8.30 -2.81 0.60
CA ARG A 390 -7.30 -2.89 -0.46
C ARG A 390 -7.74 -1.83 -1.45
N ASP A 391 -7.21 -0.61 -1.31
CA ASP A 391 -7.08 0.34 -2.40
C ASP A 391 -6.16 -0.33 -3.45
N ILE A 392 -6.64 -1.39 -4.09
CA ILE A 392 -6.35 -1.58 -5.48
C ILE A 392 -7.17 -0.48 -6.14
N ASN A 393 -6.67 0.74 -6.04
CA ASN A 393 -6.84 1.69 -7.11
C ASN A 393 -6.34 0.91 -8.32
N LEU A 394 -7.28 0.32 -9.06
CA LEU A 394 -7.09 -0.03 -10.44
C LEU A 394 -6.80 1.32 -11.09
N ALA A 395 -5.54 1.75 -10.97
CA ALA A 395 -5.00 2.81 -11.77
C ALA A 395 -5.29 2.33 -13.18
N SER A 396 -6.31 2.92 -13.80
CA SER A 396 -6.72 2.51 -15.13
C SER A 396 -5.46 2.62 -15.98
N SER A 397 -5.01 1.48 -16.51
CA SER A 397 -3.75 1.37 -17.28
C SER A 397 -3.69 2.40 -18.43
N HIS A 398 -4.84 2.97 -18.77
CA HIS A 398 -5.06 4.03 -19.74
C HIS A 398 -4.50 5.42 -19.36
N ARG A 399 -4.13 5.70 -18.09
CA ARG A 399 -3.64 7.03 -17.65
C ARG A 399 -2.16 7.09 -17.25
N ILE A 400 -1.47 5.94 -17.17
CA ILE A 400 -0.03 5.86 -16.84
C ILE A 400 0.81 6.70 -17.81
N GLY A 401 0.61 6.49 -19.12
CA GLY A 401 1.40 7.15 -20.15
C GLY A 401 1.18 8.67 -20.19
N LEU A 402 -0.07 9.10 -19.98
CA LEU A 402 -0.43 10.51 -19.99
C LEU A 402 0.13 11.25 -18.76
N ALA A 403 0.02 10.67 -17.56
CA ALA A 403 0.61 11.26 -16.35
C ALA A 403 2.14 11.37 -16.45
N GLY A 404 2.81 10.33 -16.97
CA GLY A 404 4.25 10.36 -17.22
C GLY A 404 4.65 11.41 -18.25
N LEU A 405 3.86 11.58 -19.32
CA LEU A 405 4.12 12.57 -20.36
C LEU A 405 3.92 14.00 -19.85
N ILE A 406 2.85 14.27 -19.09
CA ILE A 406 2.59 15.59 -18.49
C ILE A 406 3.71 15.96 -17.53
N PHE A 407 4.08 15.05 -16.63
CA PHE A 407 5.17 15.29 -15.68
C PHE A 407 6.50 15.51 -16.39
N GLY A 408 6.85 14.64 -17.34
CA GLY A 408 8.07 14.76 -18.13
C GLY A 408 8.10 16.03 -18.99
N GLY A 409 6.94 16.45 -19.51
CA GLY A 409 6.77 17.67 -20.29
C GLY A 409 6.97 18.93 -19.44
N ALA A 410 6.38 19.00 -18.25
CA ALA A 410 6.60 20.10 -17.32
C ALA A 410 8.06 20.17 -16.86
N LEU A 411 8.68 19.02 -16.62
CA LEU A 411 10.10 18.95 -16.29
C LEU A 411 10.98 19.49 -17.42
N ALA A 412 10.73 19.04 -18.66
CA ALA A 412 11.46 19.50 -19.84
C ALA A 412 11.27 21.01 -20.07
N ALA A 413 10.06 21.53 -19.88
CA ALA A 413 9.77 22.96 -20.01
C ALA A 413 10.52 23.80 -18.96
N GLY A 414 10.60 23.31 -17.71
CA GLY A 414 11.37 23.94 -16.64
C GLY A 414 12.88 23.90 -16.89
N ILE A 415 13.42 22.75 -17.34
CA ILE A 415 14.85 22.60 -17.67
C ILE A 415 15.25 23.50 -18.85
N ALA A 416 14.41 23.58 -19.88
CA ALA A 416 14.66 24.42 -21.06
C ALA A 416 14.54 25.92 -20.77
N GLY A 417 14.13 26.32 -19.55
CA GLY A 417 13.96 27.72 -19.18
C GLY A 417 12.78 28.41 -19.86
N LEU A 418 11.83 27.65 -20.44
CA LEU A 418 10.64 28.22 -21.10
C LEU A 418 9.70 28.88 -20.09
N VAL A 419 9.61 28.33 -18.89
CA VAL A 419 8.81 28.81 -17.76
C VAL A 419 9.49 28.42 -16.45
N SER A 420 9.22 29.16 -15.37
CA SER A 420 9.72 28.79 -14.04
C SER A 420 9.16 27.43 -13.60
N LEU A 421 9.95 26.64 -12.87
CA LEU A 421 9.54 25.34 -12.34
C LEU A 421 8.18 25.36 -11.59
N PRO A 422 7.91 26.30 -10.67
CA PRO A 422 6.60 26.35 -10.01
C PRO A 422 5.44 26.53 -11.01
N VAL A 423 5.61 27.35 -12.04
CA VAL A 423 4.58 27.58 -13.06
C VAL A 423 4.38 26.34 -13.94
N ALA A 424 5.47 25.70 -14.37
CA ALA A 424 5.42 24.47 -15.15
C ALA A 424 4.71 23.34 -14.37
N PHE A 425 4.99 23.21 -13.08
CA PHE A 425 4.35 22.21 -12.23
C PHE A 425 2.89 22.51 -11.93
N ILE A 426 2.50 23.76 -11.72
CA ILE A 426 1.08 24.13 -11.61
C ILE A 426 0.33 23.78 -12.89
N GLY A 427 0.91 24.07 -14.06
CA GLY A 427 0.32 23.66 -15.35
C GLY A 427 0.12 22.15 -15.46
N ALA A 428 1.10 21.36 -15.01
CA ALA A 428 1.02 19.90 -14.98
C ALA A 428 0.05 19.33 -13.91
N ILE A 429 -0.31 20.09 -12.89
CA ILE A 429 -1.33 19.68 -11.91
C ILE A 429 -2.73 19.89 -12.48
N ILE A 430 -2.91 20.91 -13.32
CA ILE A 430 -4.19 21.23 -13.96
C ILE A 430 -4.50 20.24 -15.10
N ALA A 431 -3.47 19.85 -15.85
CA ALA A 431 -3.55 18.86 -16.93
C ALA A 431 -3.66 17.43 -16.37
#